data_AF-A0A1H0JQ77-F1
#
_entry.id   AF-A0A1H0JQ77-F1
#
_cell.length_a   1.000
_cell.length_b   1.000
_cell.length_c   1.000
_cell.angle_alpha   90.00
_cell.angle_beta   90.00
_cell.angle_gamma   90.00
#
_symmetry.space_group_name_H-M   'P 1'
#
loop_
_entity.id
_entity.type
_entity.pdbx_description
1 polymer ?
#
loop_
_entity_poly.entity_id
_entity_poly.type
_entity_poly.pdbx_seq_one_letter_code
_entity_poly.pdbx_strand_id
1 'polypeptide(L)'
;MRNWMTPIIYTLIGLAIFFVGIQLFTNTTGFLTSIVMMIGIAALIYGAIYFFFLRKRGFGGAAGGNRNEMKKYKQAVKQSKQKYKQPTPAIKKSPVAKAQTKASSLGRKNRKRSNAPQLRVIEGNKSKGKNRATF
;
A
#
# COMPACT_ATOMS: atom_id res chain seq x y z
N MET A 1 45.07 7.68 -30.62
CA MET A 1 44.13 8.83 -30.68
C MET A 1 44.42 9.71 -29.47
N ARG A 2 44.82 10.98 -29.66
CA ARG A 2 45.18 11.89 -28.56
C ARG A 2 43.91 12.48 -27.96
N ASN A 3 43.72 12.29 -26.66
CA ASN A 3 42.53 12.72 -25.93
C ASN A 3 42.63 14.24 -25.67
N TRP A 4 42.20 15.06 -26.62
CA TRP A 4 42.27 16.53 -26.52
C TRP A 4 41.48 17.07 -25.32
N MET A 5 40.47 16.35 -24.85
CA MET A 5 39.64 16.77 -23.71
C MET A 5 40.38 16.76 -22.37
N THR A 6 41.42 15.95 -22.21
CA THR A 6 42.12 15.77 -20.93
C THR A 6 42.77 17.07 -20.42
N PRO A 7 43.55 17.82 -21.22
CA PRO A 7 44.07 19.12 -20.77
C PRO A 7 42.97 20.14 -20.46
N ILE A 8 41.85 20.14 -21.20
CA ILE A 8 40.73 21.06 -20.93
C ILE A 8 40.13 20.78 -19.55
N ILE A 9 39.93 19.51 -19.21
CA ILE A 9 39.40 19.10 -17.91
C ILE A 9 40.37 19.52 -16.78
N TYR A 10 41.68 19.32 -16.96
CA TYR A 10 42.66 19.76 -15.96
C TYR A 10 42.69 21.28 -15.80
N THR A 11 42.58 22.05 -16.88
CA THR A 11 42.48 23.51 -16.81
C THR A 11 41.21 23.96 -16.08
N LEU A 12 40.07 23.32 -16.34
CA LEU A 12 38.81 23.60 -15.64
C LEU A 12 38.90 23.30 -14.14
N ILE A 13 39.48 22.16 -13.78
CA ILE A 13 39.69 21.78 -12.38
C ILE A 13 40.65 22.76 -11.70
N GLY A 14 41.77 23.10 -12.36
CA GLY A 14 42.73 24.07 -11.84
C GLY A 14 42.11 25.45 -11.62
N LEU A 15 41.33 25.93 -12.59
CA LEU A 15 40.63 27.21 -12.48
C LEU A 15 39.56 27.19 -11.38
N ALA A 16 38.84 26.08 -11.22
CA ALA A 16 37.85 25.93 -10.16
C ALA A 16 38.50 26.00 -8.77
N ILE A 17 39.60 25.27 -8.57
CA ILE A 17 40.34 25.30 -7.29
C ILE A 17 40.91 26.71 -7.03
N PHE A 18 41.47 27.35 -8.06
CA PHE A 18 42.02 28.70 -7.94
C PHE A 18 40.94 29.72 -7.56
N PHE A 19 39.78 29.67 -8.21
CA PHE A 19 38.64 30.53 -7.91
C PHE A 19 38.12 30.31 -6.48
N VAL A 20 37.96 29.06 -6.06
CA VAL A 20 37.56 28.71 -4.68
C VAL A 20 38.59 29.22 -3.67
N GLY A 21 39.89 29.09 -3.97
CA GLY A 21 40.97 29.64 -3.15
C GLY A 21 40.84 31.15 -2.95
N ILE A 22 40.65 31.91 -4.04
CA ILE A 22 40.45 33.37 -3.97
C ILE A 22 39.17 33.72 -3.20
N GLN A 23 38.07 33.03 -3.46
CA GLN A 23 36.80 33.22 -2.75
C GLN A 23 36.98 33.02 -1.24
N LEU A 24 37.80 32.05 -0.84
CA LEU A 24 38.07 31.74 0.55
C LEU A 24 38.85 32.85 1.26
N PHE A 25 39.77 33.55 0.60
CA PHE A 25 40.52 34.66 1.22
C PHE A 25 39.77 36.00 1.15
N THR A 26 39.00 36.24 0.10
CA THR A 26 38.29 37.52 -0.09
C THR A 26 36.95 37.57 0.63
N ASN A 27 36.25 36.44 0.76
CA ASN A 27 34.90 36.37 1.33
C ASN A 27 34.67 35.02 2.05
N THR A 28 35.54 34.67 3.01
CA THR A 28 35.43 33.42 3.78
C THR A 28 34.07 33.26 4.43
N THR A 29 33.59 34.32 5.11
CA THR A 29 32.32 34.29 5.85
C THR A 29 31.13 34.09 4.92
N GLY A 30 31.10 34.79 3.78
CA GLY A 30 30.04 34.65 2.78
C GLY A 30 30.03 33.26 2.13
N PHE A 31 31.20 32.70 1.86
CA PHE A 31 31.34 31.35 1.31
C PHE A 31 30.90 30.27 2.31
N LEU A 32 31.28 30.39 3.58
CA LEU A 32 30.91 29.40 4.59
C LEU A 32 29.42 29.47 4.93
N THR A 33 28.87 30.69 5.06
CA THR A 33 27.43 30.90 5.28
C THR A 33 26.62 30.39 4.09
N SER A 34 27.06 30.57 2.85
CA SER A 34 26.35 30.04 1.68
C SER A 34 26.33 28.51 1.64
N ILE A 35 27.42 27.84 2.01
CA ILE A 35 27.46 26.37 2.15
C ILE A 35 26.46 25.90 3.20
N VAL A 36 26.49 26.51 4.39
CA VAL A 36 25.58 26.15 5.48
C VAL A 36 24.13 26.40 5.07
N MET A 37 23.84 27.52 4.42
CA MET A 37 22.49 27.83 3.91
C MET A 37 22.05 26.85 2.82
N MET A 38 22.93 26.46 1.90
CA MET A 38 22.63 25.46 0.88
C MET A 38 22.28 24.11 1.51
N ILE A 39 23.09 23.65 2.46
CA ILE A 39 22.83 22.40 3.20
C ILE A 39 21.53 22.53 4.03
N GLY A 40 21.32 23.66 4.69
CA GLY A 40 20.13 23.94 5.49
C GLY A 40 18.85 23.92 4.64
N ILE A 41 18.86 24.57 3.48
CA ILE A 41 17.72 24.57 2.54
C ILE A 41 17.50 23.16 1.98
N ALA A 42 18.55 22.44 1.58
CA ALA A 42 18.43 21.06 1.11
C ALA A 42 17.84 20.14 2.19
N ALA A 43 18.29 20.27 3.44
CA ALA A 43 17.77 19.54 4.58
C ALA A 43 16.31 19.91 4.89
N LEU A 44 15.94 21.19 4.78
CA LEU A 44 14.56 21.64 4.96
C LEU A 44 13.63 21.09 3.87
N ILE A 45 14.06 21.12 2.60
CA ILE A 45 13.28 20.57 1.48
C ILE A 45 13.14 19.05 1.64
N TYR A 46 14.25 18.35 1.90
CA TYR A 46 14.22 16.92 2.15
C TYR A 46 13.34 16.57 3.36
N GLY A 47 13.48 17.32 4.45
CA GLY A 47 12.68 17.17 5.66
C GLY A 47 11.20 17.44 5.41
N ALA A 48 10.85 18.45 4.63
CA ALA A 48 9.48 18.76 4.24
C ALA A 48 8.89 17.64 3.38
N ILE A 49 9.61 17.17 2.36
CA ILE A 49 9.16 16.04 1.53
C ILE A 49 9.00 14.78 2.38
N TYR A 50 9.97 14.49 3.24
CA TYR A 50 9.92 13.35 4.16
C TYR A 50 8.72 13.45 5.12
N PHE A 51 8.49 14.63 5.70
CA PHE A 51 7.42 14.87 6.66
C PHE A 51 6.03 14.87 6.02
N PHE A 52 5.86 15.42 4.81
CA PHE A 52 4.56 15.47 4.14
C PHE A 52 4.22 14.18 3.39
N PHE A 53 5.18 13.61 2.64
CA PHE A 53 4.94 12.44 1.80
C PHE A 53 5.29 11.12 2.49
N LEU A 54 6.44 11.04 3.18
CA LEU A 54 6.94 9.77 3.72
C LEU A 54 6.43 9.47 5.14
N ARG A 55 6.14 10.49 5.96
CA ARG A 55 5.52 10.33 7.29
C ARG A 55 4.19 9.60 7.22
N LYS A 56 3.38 9.87 6.19
CA LYS A 56 2.09 9.20 5.99
C LYS A 56 2.22 7.81 5.38
N ARG A 57 3.34 7.49 4.71
CA ARG A 57 3.52 6.24 3.98
C ARG A 57 4.45 5.22 4.65
N GLY A 58 5.02 5.54 5.82
CA GLY A 58 5.66 4.53 6.67
C GLY A 58 6.87 3.83 6.04
N PHE A 59 7.58 4.49 5.11
CA PHE A 59 8.73 3.93 4.41
C PHE A 59 10.06 4.13 5.18
N GLY A 60 10.01 4.78 6.35
CA GLY A 60 11.15 4.94 7.26
C GLY A 60 11.06 4.00 8.46
N GLY A 61 11.47 2.75 8.27
CA GLY A 61 12.19 1.92 9.25
C GLY A 61 11.58 1.48 10.59
N ALA A 62 10.65 2.19 11.25
CA ALA A 62 10.42 1.88 12.68
C ALA A 62 8.98 1.93 13.21
N ALA A 63 8.01 2.62 12.61
CA ALA A 63 6.76 2.90 13.35
C ALA A 63 5.42 2.82 12.59
N GLY A 64 5.42 2.80 11.26
CA GLY A 64 4.19 3.06 10.47
C GLY A 64 3.52 1.86 9.80
N GLY A 65 4.30 0.99 9.15
CA GLY A 65 3.75 -0.07 8.27
C GLY A 65 3.28 -1.33 9.00
N ASN A 66 3.94 -1.70 10.10
CA ASN A 66 3.76 -3.01 10.73
C ASN A 66 2.46 -3.13 11.56
N ARG A 67 1.86 -2.01 11.97
CA ARG A 67 0.64 -2.03 12.80
C ARG A 67 -0.57 -2.57 12.06
N ASN A 68 -0.70 -2.31 10.76
CA ASN A 68 -1.85 -2.80 9.99
C ASN A 68 -1.70 -4.27 9.62
N GLU A 69 -0.50 -4.71 9.25
CA GLU A 69 -0.24 -6.12 8.93
C GLU A 69 -0.34 -7.01 10.17
N MET A 70 0.22 -6.57 11.31
CA MET A 70 0.08 -7.26 12.59
C MET A 70 -1.39 -7.36 13.03
N LYS A 71 -2.21 -6.33 12.80
CA LYS A 71 -3.65 -6.37 13.08
C LYS A 71 -4.37 -7.37 12.19
N LYS A 72 -4.08 -7.38 10.88
CA LYS A 72 -4.64 -8.35 9.92
C LYS A 72 -4.24 -9.79 10.27
N TYR A 73 -2.96 -10.01 10.62
CA TYR A 73 -2.46 -11.30 11.07
C TYR A 73 -3.18 -11.77 12.33
N LYS A 74 -3.31 -10.92 13.35
CA LYS A 74 -4.06 -11.25 14.58
C LYS A 74 -5.53 -11.58 14.31
N GLN A 75 -6.18 -10.88 13.37
CA GLN A 75 -7.56 -11.19 12.96
C GLN A 75 -7.65 -12.54 12.24
N ALA A 76 -6.76 -12.81 11.28
CA ALA A 76 -6.72 -14.07 10.55
C ALA A 76 -6.46 -15.28 11.48
N VAL A 77 -5.54 -15.14 12.44
CA VAL A 77 -5.27 -16.18 13.44
C VAL A 77 -6.50 -16.42 14.31
N LYS A 78 -7.19 -15.37 14.78
CA LYS A 78 -8.44 -15.54 15.54
C LYS A 78 -9.52 -16.27 14.72
N GLN A 79 -9.70 -15.91 13.46
CA GLN A 79 -10.66 -16.57 12.57
C GLN A 79 -10.31 -18.03 12.33
N SER A 80 -9.03 -18.35 12.07
CA SER A 80 -8.59 -19.75 11.90
C SER A 80 -8.86 -20.57 13.15
N LYS A 81 -8.46 -20.08 14.34
CA LYS A 81 -8.70 -20.76 15.62
C LYS A 81 -10.18 -20.93 15.91
N GLN A 82 -11.04 -19.98 15.54
CA GLN A 82 -12.49 -20.11 15.68
C GLN A 82 -13.08 -21.17 14.74
N LYS A 83 -12.57 -21.28 13.50
CA LYS A 83 -13.01 -22.28 12.52
C LYS A 83 -12.72 -23.72 12.98
N TYR A 84 -11.59 -23.94 13.65
CA TYR A 84 -11.21 -25.27 14.15
C TYR A 84 -11.68 -25.57 15.59
N LYS A 85 -12.25 -24.59 16.30
CA LYS A 85 -12.84 -24.78 17.64
C LYS A 85 -14.32 -25.16 17.60
N GLN A 86 -14.98 -25.04 16.45
CA GLN A 86 -16.31 -25.64 16.32
C GLN A 86 -16.13 -27.16 16.26
N PRO A 87 -16.73 -27.94 17.19
CA PRO A 87 -16.78 -29.37 17.02
C PRO A 87 -17.43 -29.61 15.66
N THR A 88 -16.69 -30.25 14.75
CA THR A 88 -17.20 -30.74 13.50
C THR A 88 -18.59 -31.32 13.77
N PRO A 89 -19.70 -30.79 13.22
CA PRO A 89 -20.93 -31.54 13.24
C PRO A 89 -20.58 -32.86 12.60
N ALA A 90 -20.71 -33.96 13.34
CA ALA A 90 -20.36 -35.28 12.87
C ALA A 90 -21.10 -35.48 11.54
N ILE A 91 -20.38 -35.30 10.43
CA ILE A 91 -20.86 -35.62 9.10
C ILE A 91 -21.01 -37.13 9.18
N LYS A 92 -22.25 -37.56 9.39
CA LYS A 92 -22.64 -38.95 9.28
C LYS A 92 -22.07 -39.42 7.95
N LYS A 93 -21.12 -40.35 8.03
CA LYS A 93 -20.47 -40.95 6.87
C LYS A 93 -21.57 -41.62 6.04
N SER A 94 -22.09 -40.95 5.02
CA SER A 94 -22.83 -41.63 3.96
C SER A 94 -21.81 -42.19 2.99
N PRO A 95 -21.95 -43.47 2.58
CA PRO A 95 -20.92 -44.15 1.82
C PRO A 95 -20.70 -43.48 0.47
N VAL A 96 -19.43 -43.46 0.08
CA VAL A 96 -18.91 -42.94 -1.19
C VAL A 96 -19.60 -43.66 -2.35
N ALA A 97 -20.50 -42.96 -3.06
CA ALA A 97 -20.89 -43.33 -4.41
C ALA A 97 -20.24 -42.33 -5.38
N LYS A 98 -19.20 -42.80 -6.08
CA LYS A 98 -18.63 -42.13 -7.25
C LYS A 98 -19.74 -42.00 -8.31
N ALA A 99 -20.04 -40.78 -8.73
CA ALA A 99 -20.75 -40.51 -9.98
C ALA A 99 -20.18 -39.21 -10.54
N GLN A 100 -19.10 -39.29 -11.32
CA GLN A 100 -19.16 -39.31 -12.78
C GLN A 100 -20.19 -38.32 -13.34
N THR A 101 -19.63 -37.23 -13.86
CA THR A 101 -20.09 -36.52 -15.06
C THR A 101 -21.08 -37.33 -15.90
N LYS A 102 -22.25 -36.78 -16.21
CA LYS A 102 -22.71 -36.50 -17.59
C LYS A 102 -24.12 -35.92 -17.57
N ALA A 103 -24.34 -35.08 -18.58
CA ALA A 103 -25.52 -34.29 -18.84
C ALA A 103 -26.75 -35.12 -19.22
N SER A 104 -27.89 -34.42 -19.18
CA SER A 104 -29.09 -34.59 -20.03
C SER A 104 -29.80 -35.94 -20.04
N SER A 105 -31.06 -35.96 -19.62
CA SER A 105 -32.21 -35.89 -20.53
C SER A 105 -33.52 -36.09 -19.77
N LEU A 106 -34.60 -35.59 -20.37
CA LEU A 106 -35.92 -35.40 -19.78
C LEU A 106 -36.66 -36.71 -19.46
N GLY A 107 -37.36 -36.73 -18.31
CA GLY A 107 -38.34 -37.76 -17.95
C GLY A 107 -39.43 -37.20 -17.04
N ARG A 108 -40.59 -36.91 -17.62
CA ARG A 108 -41.83 -36.36 -17.00
C ARG A 108 -42.22 -36.99 -15.66
N LYS A 109 -42.54 -36.17 -14.65
CA LYS A 109 -43.74 -36.39 -13.83
C LYS A 109 -44.35 -35.05 -13.38
N ASN A 110 -45.56 -34.83 -13.89
CA ASN A 110 -46.44 -33.70 -13.57
C ASN A 110 -46.61 -33.51 -12.05
N ARG A 111 -46.23 -32.33 -11.55
CA ARG A 111 -46.90 -31.72 -10.41
C ARG A 111 -47.13 -30.25 -10.74
N LYS A 112 -48.32 -29.95 -11.27
CA LYS A 112 -48.85 -28.59 -11.26
C LYS A 112 -48.87 -28.12 -9.80
N ARG A 113 -47.93 -27.25 -9.43
CA ARG A 113 -48.08 -26.38 -8.26
C ARG A 113 -47.86 -24.96 -8.73
N SER A 114 -48.98 -24.26 -8.76
CA SER A 114 -49.22 -22.86 -9.11
C SER A 114 -48.46 -21.84 -8.24
N ASN A 115 -47.20 -22.09 -7.90
CA ASN A 115 -46.37 -21.21 -7.07
C ASN A 115 -44.94 -21.22 -7.63
N ALA A 116 -44.73 -20.56 -8.76
CA ALA A 116 -43.39 -20.16 -9.17
C ALA A 116 -42.83 -19.18 -8.11
N PRO A 117 -41.56 -19.30 -7.69
CA PRO A 117 -40.95 -18.28 -6.85
C PRO A 117 -40.80 -17.02 -7.70
N GLN A 118 -41.68 -16.04 -7.48
CA GLN A 118 -41.54 -14.72 -8.08
C GLN A 118 -40.20 -14.16 -7.61
N LEU A 119 -39.27 -13.96 -8.54
CA LEU A 119 -38.05 -13.19 -8.29
C LEU A 119 -38.48 -11.78 -7.91
N ARG A 120 -38.53 -11.48 -6.60
CA ARG A 120 -38.59 -10.09 -6.16
C ARG A 120 -37.18 -9.54 -6.33
N VAL A 121 -37.08 -8.48 -7.12
CA VAL A 121 -35.90 -7.64 -7.16
C VAL A 121 -35.63 -7.22 -5.72
N ILE A 122 -34.42 -7.48 -5.22
CA ILE A 122 -33.97 -6.87 -3.96
C ILE A 122 -33.87 -5.39 -4.28
N GLU A 123 -34.91 -4.63 -3.95
CA GLU A 123 -34.82 -3.18 -3.91
C GLU A 123 -33.72 -2.85 -2.91
N GLY A 124 -32.60 -2.35 -3.44
CA GLY A 124 -31.49 -1.90 -2.61
C GLY A 124 -32.02 -0.84 -1.63
N ASN A 125 -31.71 -1.03 -0.34
CA ASN A 125 -31.95 -0.03 0.70
C ASN A 125 -31.12 1.23 0.42
N LYS A 126 -31.61 2.09 -0.49
CA LYS A 126 -31.15 3.44 -0.75
C LYS A 126 -32.05 4.46 -0.04
N SER A 127 -32.21 4.34 1.27
CA SER A 127 -32.47 5.48 2.18
C SER A 127 -32.72 5.04 3.62
N LYS A 128 -31.71 4.52 4.32
CA LYS A 128 -31.62 4.76 5.78
C LYS A 128 -30.74 5.99 6.03
N GLY A 129 -31.23 7.12 5.53
CA GLY A 129 -30.82 8.42 6.02
C GLY A 129 -31.35 8.60 7.44
N LYS A 130 -30.42 8.68 8.41
CA LYS A 130 -30.52 9.42 9.67
C LYS A 130 -31.91 9.46 10.34
N ASN A 131 -32.20 8.46 11.18
CA ASN A 131 -32.99 8.69 12.39
C ASN A 131 -32.04 8.57 13.58
N ARG A 132 -31.45 9.72 13.95
CA ARG A 132 -30.81 9.93 15.25
C ARG A 132 -31.94 10.19 16.24
N ALA A 133 -32.02 9.39 17.28
CA ALA A 133 -32.88 9.68 18.43
C ALA A 133 -32.36 10.95 19.13
N THR A 134 -33.23 11.93 19.33
CA THR A 134 -33.07 13.00 20.33
C THR A 134 -34.45 13.48 20.80
N PHE A 135 -34.63 13.35 22.11
CA PHE A 135 -35.67 13.85 23.03
C PHE A 135 -37.07 13.27 22.93
#